data_AF-A0A1I1NAB5-F1
#
_entry.id   AF-A0A1I1NAB5-F1
#
_cell.length_a   1.000
_cell.length_b   1.000
_cell.length_c   1.000
_cell.angle_alpha   90.00
_cell.angle_beta   90.00
_cell.angle_gamma   90.00
#
_symmetry.space_group_name_H-M   'P 1'
#
loop_
_entity.id
_entity.type
_entity.pdbx_description
1 polymer ?
#
loop_
_entity_poly.entity_id
_entity_poly.type
_entity_poly.pdbx_seq_one_letter_code
_entity_poly.pdbx_strand_id
1 'polypeptide(L)'
;MTVSYMNPNNEIRMIGGLGPLQMMGIQGGMSWQFKKISDSKTHIIHKYQVVGFVPDGLDKLADIVDKVQTIQVNNLAKKTG
;
A
#
# COMPACT_ATOMS: atom_id res chain seq x y z
N MET A 1 -10.14 -0.50 -2.97
CA MET A 1 -9.46 0.71 -2.47
C MET A 1 -10.05 1.91 -3.16
N THR A 2 -10.31 2.98 -2.41
CA THR A 2 -10.87 4.24 -2.91
C THR A 2 -9.89 5.36 -2.60
N VAL A 3 -9.57 6.23 -3.57
CA VAL A 3 -8.72 7.40 -3.34
C VAL A 3 -9.46 8.38 -2.43
N SER A 4 -8.88 8.69 -1.28
CA SER A 4 -9.44 9.64 -0.31
C SER A 4 -8.72 10.99 -0.31
N TYR A 5 -7.49 11.03 -0.82
CA TYR A 5 -6.68 12.24 -0.93
C TYR A 5 -5.65 12.13 -2.05
N MET A 6 -5.41 13.26 -2.72
CA MET A 6 -4.44 13.37 -3.80
C MET A 6 -3.69 14.70 -3.74
N ASN A 7 -2.38 14.64 -3.66
CA ASN A 7 -1.46 15.76 -3.86
C ASN A 7 -0.54 15.41 -5.05
N PRO A 8 -0.74 16.04 -6.22
CA PRO A 8 0.02 15.74 -7.42
C PRO A 8 1.54 15.74 -7.19
N ASN A 9 2.22 14.74 -7.75
CA ASN A 9 3.68 14.53 -7.65
C ASN A 9 4.24 14.32 -6.23
N ASN A 10 3.39 14.24 -5.18
CA ASN A 10 3.85 14.13 -3.81
C ASN A 10 3.23 12.94 -3.06
N GLU A 11 1.90 12.85 -2.99
CA GLU A 11 1.24 11.82 -2.18
C GLU A 11 -0.16 11.45 -2.69
N ILE A 12 -0.48 10.16 -2.61
CA ILE A 12 -1.84 9.64 -2.75
C ILE A 12 -2.19 8.85 -1.49
N ARG A 13 -3.39 9.05 -0.96
CA ARG A 13 -3.93 8.20 0.12
C ARG A 13 -5.22 7.52 -0.34
N MET A 14 -5.38 6.29 0.10
CA MET A 14 -6.52 5.45 -0.23
C MET A 14 -7.05 4.78 1.03
N ILE A 15 -8.35 4.50 1.04
CA ILE A 15 -9.02 3.75 2.10
C ILE A 15 -9.68 2.47 1.56
N GLY A 16 -9.82 1.47 2.42
CA GLY A 16 -10.48 0.20 2.13
C GLY A 16 -9.63 -1.01 2.51
N GLY A 17 -10.10 -2.21 2.14
CA GLY A 17 -9.37 -3.47 2.31
C GLY A 17 -8.74 -3.96 1.00
N LEU A 18 -7.72 -4.80 1.10
CA LEU A 18 -7.10 -5.46 -0.07
C LEU A 18 -7.71 -6.83 -0.32
N GLY A 19 -8.25 -7.06 -1.52
CA GLY A 19 -8.69 -8.38 -1.98
C GLY A 19 -9.51 -9.14 -0.91
N PRO A 20 -9.09 -10.35 -0.50
CA PRO A 20 -9.80 -11.14 0.51
C PRO A 20 -9.97 -10.48 1.88
N LEU A 21 -9.08 -9.54 2.25
CA LEU A 21 -9.14 -8.87 3.55
C LEU A 21 -10.45 -8.09 3.73
N GLN A 22 -11.07 -7.62 2.64
CA GLN A 22 -12.36 -6.93 2.68
C GLN A 22 -13.46 -7.83 3.27
N MET A 23 -13.50 -9.10 2.87
CA MET A 23 -14.49 -10.07 3.35
C MET A 23 -14.25 -10.49 4.80
N MET A 24 -13.05 -10.29 5.32
CA MET A 24 -12.69 -10.54 6.71
C MET A 24 -13.03 -9.34 7.64
N GLY A 25 -13.68 -8.30 7.10
CA GLY A 25 -13.94 -7.06 7.84
C GLY A 25 -12.68 -6.25 8.15
N ILE A 26 -11.56 -6.54 7.48
CA ILE A 26 -10.31 -5.80 7.63
C ILE A 26 -10.33 -4.62 6.66
N GLN A 27 -10.18 -3.42 7.20
CA GLN A 27 -10.12 -2.18 6.44
C GLN A 27 -8.96 -1.31 6.92
N GLY A 28 -8.47 -0.42 6.06
CA GLY A 28 -7.30 0.37 6.39
C GLY A 28 -7.07 1.57 5.49
N GLY A 29 -5.94 2.22 5.76
CA GLY A 29 -5.39 3.32 4.98
C GLY A 29 -4.11 2.89 4.26
N MET A 30 -4.00 3.24 3.00
CA MET A 30 -2.80 3.05 2.18
C MET A 30 -2.26 4.42 1.76
N SER A 31 -0.96 4.65 1.92
CA SER A 31 -0.28 5.87 1.45
C SER A 31 0.83 5.52 0.46
N TRP A 32 0.87 6.28 -0.64
CA TRP A 32 1.96 6.30 -1.60
C TRP A 32 2.59 7.68 -1.54
N GLN A 33 3.84 7.76 -1.10
CA GLN A 33 4.61 9.02 -1.08
C GLN A 33 5.75 8.94 -2.09
N PHE A 34 5.92 10.02 -2.85
CA PHE A 34 6.89 10.11 -3.94
C PHE A 34 7.94 11.16 -3.56
N LYS A 35 9.18 10.72 -3.38
CA LYS A 35 10.31 11.61 -3.13
C LYS A 35 11.22 11.63 -4.34
N LYS A 36 11.40 12.80 -4.95
CA LYS A 36 12.35 12.97 -6.05
C LYS A 36 13.77 12.73 -5.55
N ILE A 37 14.51 11.84 -6.21
CA ILE A 37 15.95 11.65 -6.00
C ILE A 37 16.73 12.41 -7.10
N SER A 38 16.27 12.31 -8.35
CA SER A 38 16.79 13.04 -9.51
C SER A 38 15.68 13.23 -10.54
N ASP A 39 15.98 13.83 -11.70
CA ASP A 39 15.00 14.00 -12.78
C ASP A 39 14.47 12.68 -13.36
N SER A 40 15.23 11.58 -13.19
CA SER A 40 14.89 10.25 -13.69
C SER A 40 14.65 9.20 -12.59
N LYS A 41 14.73 9.58 -11.31
CA LYS A 41 14.59 8.64 -10.18
C LYS A 41 13.67 9.18 -9.10
N THR A 42 12.71 8.35 -8.71
CA THR A 42 11.78 8.60 -7.62
C THR A 42 11.89 7.50 -6.58
N HIS A 43 12.03 7.88 -5.31
CA HIS A 43 11.88 6.97 -4.18
C HIS A 43 10.40 6.89 -3.78
N ILE A 44 9.84 5.70 -3.82
CA ILE A 44 8.45 5.45 -3.40
C ILE A 44 8.47 4.91 -1.99
N ILE A 45 7.75 5.58 -1.08
CA ILE A 45 7.44 5.07 0.25
C ILE A 45 6.00 4.58 0.22
N HIS A 46 5.83 3.26 0.31
CA HIS A 46 4.53 2.61 0.30
C HIS A 46 4.20 2.06 1.69
N LYS A 47 3.06 2.45 2.25
CA LYS A 47 2.58 1.96 3.55
C LYS A 47 1.13 1.56 3.47
N TYR A 48 0.78 0.49 4.16
CA TYR A 48 -0.58 0.05 4.35
C TYR A 48 -0.80 -0.33 5.81
N GLN A 49 -1.76 0.33 6.45
CA GLN A 49 -2.10 0.13 7.86
C GLN A 49 -3.56 -0.28 7.94
N VAL A 50 -3.85 -1.32 8.72
CA VAL A 50 -5.18 -1.92 8.80
C VAL A 50 -5.65 -2.09 10.23
N VAL A 51 -6.97 -2.14 10.37
CA VAL A 51 -7.68 -2.58 11.57
C VAL A 51 -8.73 -3.61 11.18
N GLY A 52 -9.07 -4.50 12.10
CA GLY A 52 -10.06 -5.54 11.89
C GLY A 52 -9.92 -6.63 12.94
N PHE A 53 -10.59 -7.76 12.69
CA PHE A 53 -10.56 -8.92 13.58
C PHE A 53 -10.06 -10.16 12.83
N VAL A 54 -9.07 -10.83 13.42
CA VAL A 54 -8.59 -12.14 12.99
C VAL A 54 -8.39 -12.96 14.27
N PRO A 55 -8.96 -14.18 14.39
CA PRO A 55 -8.87 -14.97 15.61
C PRO A 55 -7.43 -15.15 16.11
N ASP A 56 -6.49 -15.38 15.19
CA ASP A 56 -5.08 -15.65 15.49
C ASP A 56 -4.19 -14.40 15.47
N GLY A 57 -4.78 -13.21 15.33
CA GLY A 57 -4.07 -11.94 15.27
C GLY A 57 -3.75 -11.44 13.86
N LEU A 58 -3.70 -10.12 13.70
CA LEU A 58 -3.38 -9.46 12.42
C LEU A 58 -1.90 -9.57 12.05
N ASP A 59 -1.01 -9.79 13.02
CA ASP A 59 0.43 -9.98 12.83
C ASP A 59 0.72 -11.16 11.89
N LYS A 60 -0.10 -12.21 11.94
CA LYS A 60 0.03 -13.39 11.06
C LYS A 60 -0.18 -13.08 9.58
N LEU A 61 -0.94 -12.02 9.28
CA LEU A 61 -1.20 -11.60 7.91
C LEU A 61 -0.22 -10.52 7.44
N ALA A 62 0.42 -9.79 8.36
CA ALA A 62 1.24 -8.62 8.06
C ALA A 62 2.37 -8.96 7.06
N ASP A 63 3.16 -10.00 7.34
CA ASP A 63 4.29 -10.39 6.48
C ASP A 63 3.84 -10.88 5.10
N ILE A 64 2.71 -11.58 5.03
CA ILE A 64 2.14 -12.07 3.77
C ILE A 64 1.68 -10.90 2.91
N VAL A 65 0.97 -9.95 3.52
CA VAL A 65 0.48 -8.74 2.84
C VAL A 65 1.65 -7.88 2.39
N ASP A 66 2.67 -7.69 3.23
CA ASP A 66 3.88 -6.94 2.89
C ASP A 66 4.63 -7.56 1.70
N LYS A 67 4.77 -8.89 1.68
CA LYS A 67 5.37 -9.61 0.54
C LYS A 67 4.59 -9.37 -0.75
N VAL A 68 3.26 -9.45 -0.71
CA VAL A 68 2.42 -9.18 -1.89
C VAL A 68 2.56 -7.72 -2.34
N GLN A 69 2.50 -6.75 -1.42
CA GLN A 69 2.68 -5.34 -1.76
C GLN A 69 4.07 -5.05 -2.35
N THR A 70 5.11 -5.64 -1.78
CA THR A 70 6.49 -5.53 -2.29
C THR A 70 6.60 -6.05 -3.72
N ILE A 71 5.95 -7.18 -4.05
CA ILE A 71 5.92 -7.68 -5.44
C ILE A 71 5.25 -6.66 -6.37
N GLN A 72 4.12 -6.07 -5.97
CA GLN A 72 3.42 -5.09 -6.80
C GLN A 72 4.25 -3.81 -7.02
N VAL A 73 4.87 -3.26 -5.96
CA VAL A 73 5.73 -2.08 -6.05
C VAL A 73 6.97 -2.36 -6.91
N ASN A 74 7.60 -3.53 -6.76
CA ASN A 74 8.75 -3.91 -7.58
C ASN A 74 8.37 -4.09 -9.06
N ASN A 75 7.19 -4.65 -9.34
CA ASN A 75 6.71 -4.79 -10.71
C ASN A 75 6.40 -3.43 -11.34
N LEU A 76 5.89 -2.47 -10.57
CA LEU A 76 5.75 -1.08 -11.02
C LEU A 76 7.12 -0.48 -11.35
N ALA A 77 8.09 -0.60 -10.44
CA ALA A 77 9.44 -0.06 -10.65
C ALA A 77 10.10 -0.62 -11.92
N LYS A 78 9.93 -1.92 -12.21
CA LYS A 78 10.43 -2.56 -13.44
C LYS A 78 9.78 -2.05 -14.73
N LYS A 79 8.55 -1.53 -14.66
CA LYS A 79 7.84 -0.98 -15.83
C LYS A 79 8.17 0.48 -16.10
N THR A 80 8.71 1.19 -15.10
CA THR A 80 8.98 2.63 -15.16
C THR A 80 10.46 2.99 -15.18
N GLY A 81 11.35 2.01 -15.03
CA GLY A 81 12.79 2.16 -15.19
C GLY A 81 13.25 1.69 -16.56
#